data_AF-A0A852TWK8-F1
#
_entry.id   AF-A0A852TWK8-F1
#
_cell.length_a   1.000
_cell.length_b   1.000
_cell.length_c   1.000
_cell.angle_alpha   90.00
_cell.angle_beta   90.00
_cell.angle_gamma   90.00
#
_symmetry.space_group_name_H-M   'P 1'
#
loop_
_entity.id
_entity.type
_entity.pdbx_description
1 polymer ?
#
loop_
_entity_poly.entity_id
_entity_poly.type
_entity_poly.pdbx_seq_one_letter_code
_entity_poly.pdbx_strand_id
1 'polypeptide(L)' 'MRAVVCGAGIAGLALARRLRHHGWEVCVVAKAPVRGPRGT' A
#
# COMPACT_ATOMS: atom_id res chain seq x y z
N MET A 1 2.35 -11.31 13.55
CA MET A 1 1.35 -11.63 12.51
C MET A 1 1.72 -10.88 11.23
N ARG A 2 1.28 -11.34 10.05
CA ARG A 2 1.66 -10.78 8.73
C ARG A 2 0.44 -10.25 7.98
N ALA A 3 0.56 -9.10 7.33
CA ALA A 3 -0.50 -8.52 6.49
C ALA A 3 0.03 -7.95 5.18
N VAL A 4 -0.78 -8.03 4.14
CA VAL A 4 -0.55 -7.38 2.85
C VAL A 4 -1.65 -6.34 2.63
N VAL A 5 -1.27 -5.11 2.30
CA VAL A 5 -2.20 -4.02 1.99
C VAL A 5 -2.09 -3.68 0.51
N CYS A 6 -3.18 -3.90 -0.23
CA CYS A 6 -3.27 -3.55 -1.64
C CYS A 6 -3.75 -2.10 -1.80
N GLY A 7 -2.85 -1.24 -2.27
CA GLY A 7 -3.06 0.18 -2.52
C GLY A 7 -2.28 1.08 -1.55
N ALA A 8 -1.31 1.85 -2.06
CA ALA A 8 -0.59 2.87 -1.28
C ALA A 8 -1.28 4.26 -1.32
N GLY A 9 -2.62 4.27 -1.29
CA GLY A 9 -3.38 5.49 -1.04
C GLY A 9 -3.35 5.87 0.45
N ILE A 10 -3.97 7.00 0.80
CA ILE A 10 -4.04 7.52 2.18
C ILE A 10 -4.60 6.47 3.14
N ALA A 11 -5.69 5.79 2.75
CA ALA A 11 -6.31 4.75 3.57
C ALA A 11 -5.38 3.54 3.77
N GLY A 12 -4.71 3.08 2.71
CA GLY A 12 -3.81 1.93 2.79
C GLY A 12 -2.58 2.20 3.64
N LEU A 13 -1.99 3.39 3.53
CA LEU A 13 -0.87 3.81 4.37
C LEU A 13 -1.30 3.99 5.84
N ALA A 14 -2.48 4.56 6.09
CA ALA A 14 -3.02 4.71 7.45
C ALA A 14 -3.24 3.34 8.13
N LEU A 15 -3.83 2.39 7.39
CA LEU A 15 -4.03 1.01 7.85
C LEU A 15 -2.69 0.32 8.15
N ALA A 16 -1.73 0.41 7.22
CA ALA A 16 -0.40 -0.17 7.40
C ALA A 16 0.30 0.38 8.66
N ARG A 17 0.15 1.69 8.92
CA ARG A 17 0.70 2.34 10.12
C ARG A 17 0.06 1.79 11.41
N ARG A 18 -1.26 1.60 11.41
CA ARG A 18 -2.01 1.02 12.54
C ARG A 18 -1.58 -0.42 12.81
N LEU A 19 -1.50 -1.25 11.77
CA LEU A 19 -1.09 -2.66 11.88
C LEU A 19 0.35 -2.79 12.38
N ARG A 20 1.27 -1.96 11.89
CA ARG A 20 2.65 -1.91 12.38
C ARG A 20 2.74 -1.51 13.86
N HIS A 21 1.91 -0.56 14.30
CA HIS A 21 1.83 -0.17 15.71
C HIS A 21 1.38 -1.33 16.61
N HIS A 22 0.55 -2.24 16.10
CA HIS A 22 0.17 -3.48 16.79
C HIS A 22 1.21 -4.61 16.67
N GLY A 23 2.41 -4.33 16.14
CA GLY A 23 3.50 -5.31 16.03
C GLY A 23 3.38 -6.26 14.83
N TRP A 24 2.62 -5.89 13.81
CA TRP A 24 2.48 -6.72 12.61
C TRP A 24 3.57 -6.39 11.58
N GLU A 25 4.00 -7.41 10.87
CA GLU A 25 4.84 -7.29 9.68
C GLU A 25 3.92 -6.98 8.49
N VAL A 26 4.08 -5.81 7.87
CA VAL A 26 3.14 -5.31 6.85
C VAL A 26 3.87 -5.02 5.54
N CYS A 27 3.37 -5.59 4.45
CA CYS A 27 3.77 -5.28 3.08
C CYS A 27 2.70 -4.44 2.40
N VAL A 28 3.06 -3.29 1.83
CA VAL A 28 2.13 -2.45 1.05
C VAL A 28 2.48 -2.61 -0.43
N VAL A 29 1.49 -3.03 -1.22
CA VAL A 29 1.64 -3.21 -2.66
C VAL A 29 0.83 -2.13 -3.36
N ALA A 30 1.44 -1.39 -4.27
CA ALA A 30 0.75 -0.39 -5.08
C ALA A 30 0.94 -0.68 -6.56
N LYS A 31 -0.07 -0.34 -7.37
CA LYS A 31 0.08 -0.35 -8.82
C LYS A 31 1.17 0.66 -9.18
N ALA A 32 2.15 0.22 -9.96
CA ALA A 32 3.18 1.12 -10.47
C ALA A 32 2.52 2.27 -11.26
N PRO A 33 3.04 3.50 -11.15
CA PRO A 33 2.60 4.57 -12.03
C PRO A 33 2.80 4.12 -13.48
N VAL A 34 1.78 4.35 -14.32
CA VAL A 34 1.92 4.11 -15.76
C VAL A 34 3.02 5.05 -16.26
N ARG A 35 4.13 4.49 -16.74
CA ARG A 35 5.21 5.24 -17.38
C ARG A 35 4.94 5.20 -18.89
N GLY A 36 4.21 6.18 -19.40
CA GLY A 36 3.85 6.29 -20.83
C GLY A 36 2.76 7.35 -21.05
N PRO A 37 2.66 7.95 -22.25
CA PRO A 37 1.63 8.94 -22.53
C PRO A 37 0.26 8.27 -22.44
N ARG A 38 -0.64 8.82 -21.61
CA ARG A 38 -2.06 8.48 -21.68
C ARG A 38 -2.64 9.21 -22.88
N GLY A 39 -2.63 8.57 -24.04
CA GLY A 39 -3.26 9.13 -25.23
C GLY A 39 -3.01 8.29 -26.47
N THR A 40 -3.87 7.31 -26.69
CA THR A 40 -4.63 7.06 -27.93
C THR A 40 -5.81 6.17 -27.57
#